data_AF-A0A966B0F2-F1
#
_entry.id   AF-A0A966B0F2-F1
#
_cell.length_a   1.000
_cell.length_b   1.000
_cell.length_c   1.000
_cell.angle_alpha   90.00
_cell.angle_beta   90.00
_cell.angle_gamma   90.00
#
_symmetry.space_group_name_H-M   'P 1'
#
loop_
_entity.id
_entity.type
_entity.pdbx_description
1 polymer ?
#
loop_
_entity_poly.entity_id
_entity_poly.type
_entity_poly.pdbx_seq_one_letter_code
_entity_poly.pdbx_strand_id
1 'polypeptide(L)'
;MGNTFREEPGTGAAGGLGFGLMSFCEAELRSGFDLVAESIDLEGVMASYDLIITGEGCMDSQSLMGKAPYGVAKMARKLGKPVVAICGSVHGSKTLEKDFDIVLSLVDDKTDMQQSMSNPREVLKNKVDSCRQMIEQLVL
;
A
#
# COMPACT_ATOMS: atom_id res chain seq x y z
N MET A 1 33.23 15.03 -15.93
CA MET A 1 32.46 15.13 -14.66
C MET A 1 31.73 13.81 -14.51
N GLY A 2 32.13 13.00 -13.53
CA GLY A 2 31.61 11.64 -13.35
C GLY A 2 30.99 11.51 -11.97
N ASN A 3 29.73 11.90 -11.84
CA ASN A 3 28.96 11.53 -10.65
C ASN A 3 28.80 10.01 -10.72
N THR A 4 29.46 9.32 -9.79
CA THR A 4 29.45 7.85 -9.79
C THR A 4 28.17 7.38 -9.10
N PHE A 5 27.03 7.50 -9.79
CA PHE A 5 25.73 6.99 -9.33
C PHE A 5 25.67 5.45 -9.37
N ARG A 6 26.78 4.75 -9.60
CA ARG A 6 26.84 3.29 -9.74
C ARG A 6 26.40 2.57 -8.46
N GLU A 7 26.66 3.15 -7.30
CA GLU A 7 26.34 2.55 -6.00
C GLU A 7 25.04 3.08 -5.39
N GLU A 8 24.38 4.05 -6.03
CA GLU A 8 23.12 4.60 -5.52
C GLU A 8 21.98 3.58 -5.69
N PRO A 9 21.21 3.26 -4.63
CA PRO A 9 20.07 2.36 -4.71
C PRO A 9 19.05 2.81 -5.77
N GLY A 10 18.55 1.88 -6.57
CA GLY A 10 17.54 2.17 -7.60
C GLY A 10 18.09 2.55 -8.98
N THR A 11 19.40 2.75 -9.14
CA THR A 11 20.03 3.07 -10.44
C THR A 11 19.94 1.95 -11.47
N GLY A 12 19.81 0.70 -11.02
CA GLY A 12 19.54 -0.48 -11.87
C GLY A 12 18.09 -0.59 -12.36
N ALA A 13 17.17 0.28 -11.92
CA ALA A 13 15.76 0.23 -12.32
C ALA A 13 15.60 0.30 -13.85
N ALA A 14 14.64 -0.48 -14.36
CA ALA A 14 14.36 -0.63 -15.79
C ALA A 14 15.63 -0.91 -16.64
N GLY A 15 16.54 -1.73 -16.13
CA GLY A 15 17.75 -2.15 -16.85
C GLY A 15 18.84 -1.08 -16.92
N GLY A 16 18.91 -0.18 -15.94
CA GLY A 16 19.90 0.90 -15.89
C GLY A 16 19.41 2.25 -16.43
N LEU A 17 18.12 2.35 -16.77
CA LEU A 17 17.52 3.62 -17.17
C LEU A 17 17.60 4.66 -16.03
N GLY A 18 17.42 4.23 -14.77
CA GLY A 18 17.58 5.10 -13.60
C GLY A 18 18.96 5.77 -13.58
N PHE A 19 20.03 5.00 -13.77
CA PHE A 19 21.39 5.54 -13.89
C PHE A 19 21.52 6.56 -15.02
N GLY A 20 20.96 6.26 -16.21
CA GLY A 20 21.02 7.15 -17.36
C GLY A 20 20.32 8.49 -17.10
N LEU A 21 19.10 8.46 -16.56
CA LEU A 21 18.33 9.67 -16.25
C LEU A 21 19.05 10.53 -15.20
N MET A 22 19.62 9.92 -14.15
CA MET A 22 20.39 10.65 -13.14
C MET A 22 21.67 11.25 -13.72
N SER A 23 22.37 10.51 -14.58
CA SER A 23 23.69 10.91 -15.12
C SER A 23 23.60 11.98 -16.21
N PHE A 24 22.55 11.95 -17.03
CA PHE A 24 22.46 12.77 -18.24
C PHE A 24 21.29 13.77 -18.24
N CYS A 25 20.30 13.58 -17.37
CA CYS A 25 19.12 14.43 -17.31
C CYS A 25 18.93 15.12 -15.96
N GLU A 26 19.92 15.00 -15.06
CA GLU A 26 19.87 15.55 -13.69
C GLU A 26 18.61 15.08 -12.93
N ALA A 27 18.11 13.88 -13.23
CA ALA A 27 16.91 13.34 -12.61
C ALA A 27 17.18 12.89 -11.17
N GLU A 28 16.16 13.00 -10.32
CA GLU A 28 16.18 12.51 -8.94
C GLU A 28 15.40 11.20 -8.82
N LEU A 29 15.96 10.21 -8.11
CA LEU A 29 15.21 9.01 -7.72
C LEU A 29 14.35 9.33 -6.50
N ARG A 30 13.03 9.19 -6.67
CA ARG A 30 12.05 9.38 -5.61
C ARG A 30 11.22 8.12 -5.41
N SER A 31 10.70 7.94 -4.20
CA SER A 31 9.68 6.93 -3.91
C SER A 31 8.48 7.14 -4.82
N GLY A 32 8.06 6.07 -5.52
CA GLY A 32 6.89 6.15 -6.40
C GLY A 32 5.60 6.46 -5.62
N PHE A 33 5.47 5.96 -4.39
CA PHE A 33 4.34 6.29 -3.53
C PHE A 33 4.35 7.77 -3.17
N ASP A 34 5.48 8.31 -2.71
CA ASP A 34 5.57 9.71 -2.26
C ASP A 34 5.27 10.66 -3.43
N LEU A 35 5.80 10.36 -4.62
CA LEU A 35 5.52 11.14 -5.83
C LEU A 35 4.01 11.18 -6.15
N VAL A 36 3.34 10.02 -6.12
CA VAL A 36 1.89 9.95 -6.41
C VAL A 36 1.10 10.63 -5.30
N ALA A 37 1.43 10.38 -4.03
CA ALA A 37 0.73 10.94 -2.88
C ALA A 37 0.82 12.46 -2.84
N GLU A 38 1.98 13.04 -3.11
CA GLU A 38 2.17 14.49 -3.25
C GLU A 38 1.38 15.05 -4.44
N SER A 39 1.40 14.35 -5.59
CA SER A 39 0.74 14.82 -6.82
C SER A 39 -0.79 14.95 -6.71
N ILE A 40 -1.40 14.21 -5.78
CA ILE A 40 -2.84 14.21 -5.53
C ILE A 40 -3.23 14.84 -4.18
N ASP A 41 -2.28 15.47 -3.48
CA ASP A 41 -2.45 15.97 -2.10
C ASP A 41 -3.11 14.95 -1.17
N LEU A 42 -2.62 13.71 -1.20
CA LEU A 42 -3.24 12.59 -0.51
C LEU A 42 -3.34 12.84 1.00
N GLU A 43 -2.33 13.45 1.62
CA GLU A 43 -2.33 13.76 3.05
C GLU A 43 -3.43 14.78 3.41
N GLY A 44 -3.58 15.84 2.61
CA GLY A 44 -4.64 16.83 2.77
C GLY A 44 -6.03 16.23 2.61
N VAL A 45 -6.21 15.38 1.60
CA VAL A 45 -7.45 14.62 1.38
C VAL A 45 -7.74 13.73 2.60
N MET A 46 -6.77 12.91 3.03
CA MET A 46 -6.92 11.98 4.16
C MET A 46 -7.25 12.68 5.48
N ALA A 47 -6.75 13.89 5.72
CA ALA A 47 -7.03 14.66 6.93
C ALA A 47 -8.54 14.92 7.14
N SER A 48 -9.29 15.04 6.04
CA SER A 48 -10.74 15.30 6.05
C SER A 48 -11.62 14.06 6.28
N TYR A 49 -11.05 12.86 6.34
CA TYR A 49 -11.79 11.60 6.55
C TYR A 49 -11.57 11.04 7.96
N ASP A 50 -12.57 10.30 8.45
CA ASP A 50 -12.51 9.65 9.77
C ASP A 50 -11.91 8.24 9.71
N LEU A 51 -11.94 7.61 8.53
CA LEU A 51 -11.45 6.26 8.29
C LEU A 51 -10.70 6.21 6.96
N ILE A 52 -9.57 5.52 6.96
CA ILE A 52 -8.77 5.30 5.76
C ILE A 52 -8.81 3.80 5.40
N ILE A 53 -9.20 3.49 4.17
CA ILE A 53 -9.23 2.13 3.64
C ILE A 53 -8.21 2.04 2.50
N THR A 54 -7.36 1.02 2.53
CA THR A 54 -6.36 0.75 1.49
C THR A 54 -6.28 -0.76 1.19
N GLY A 55 -5.46 -1.14 0.22
CA GLY A 55 -5.31 -2.54 -0.16
C GLY A 55 -4.39 -2.76 -1.35
N GLU A 56 -3.96 -4.02 -1.52
CA GLU A 56 -3.25 -4.49 -2.71
C GLU A 56 -3.61 -5.95 -3.02
N GLY A 57 -3.15 -6.47 -4.15
CA GLY A 57 -3.45 -7.84 -4.56
C GLY A 57 -2.87 -8.89 -3.60
N CYS A 58 -1.62 -8.71 -3.16
CA CYS A 58 -0.95 -9.60 -2.24
C CYS A 58 -0.13 -8.78 -1.26
N MET A 59 -0.49 -8.84 0.02
CA MET A 59 0.22 -8.16 1.10
C MET A 59 1.11 -9.16 1.83
N ASP A 60 2.38 -8.84 1.91
CA ASP A 60 3.41 -9.66 2.54
C ASP A 60 4.43 -8.79 3.29
N SER A 61 5.44 -9.40 3.91
CA SER A 61 6.51 -8.65 4.58
C SER A 61 7.36 -7.79 3.63
N GLN A 62 7.34 -8.04 2.31
CA GLN A 62 7.99 -7.16 1.33
C GLN A 62 7.16 -5.90 1.04
N SER A 63 5.87 -5.92 1.34
CA SER A 63 4.99 -4.77 1.19
C SER A 63 5.33 -3.65 2.18
N LEU A 64 6.01 -4.00 3.27
CA LEU A 64 6.68 -3.07 4.20
C LEU A 64 7.85 -2.30 3.55
N MET A 65 8.35 -2.74 2.38
CA MET A 65 9.42 -2.06 1.64
C MET A 65 8.90 -0.97 0.71
N GLY A 66 7.96 -0.14 1.18
CA GLY A 66 7.56 1.10 0.49
C GLY A 66 6.49 0.94 -0.60
N LYS A 67 5.65 -0.10 -0.51
CA LYS A 67 4.46 -0.21 -1.37
C LYS A 67 3.31 0.67 -0.87
N ALA A 68 2.31 0.86 -1.73
CA ALA A 68 1.22 1.81 -1.52
C ALA A 68 0.46 1.62 -0.19
N PRO A 69 0.03 0.41 0.22
CA PRO A 69 -0.72 0.25 1.47
C PRO A 69 0.07 0.69 2.71
N TYR A 70 1.38 0.42 2.73
CA TYR A 70 2.25 0.85 3.83
C TYR A 70 2.43 2.37 3.86
N GLY A 71 2.63 2.98 2.69
CA GLY A 71 2.69 4.44 2.57
C GLY A 71 1.42 5.12 3.09
N VAL A 72 0.26 4.60 2.71
CA VAL A 72 -1.04 5.07 3.21
C VAL A 72 -1.16 4.87 4.72
N ALA A 73 -0.80 3.69 5.24
CA ALA A 73 -0.85 3.42 6.68
C ALA A 73 0.01 4.40 7.48
N LYS A 74 1.27 4.60 7.09
CA LYS A 74 2.18 5.54 7.75
C LYS A 74 1.64 6.97 7.75
N MET A 75 1.07 7.41 6.62
CA MET A 75 0.47 8.74 6.50
C MET A 75 -0.76 8.87 7.42
N ALA A 76 -1.65 7.88 7.44
CA ALA A 76 -2.81 7.89 8.32
C ALA A 76 -2.43 7.90 9.81
N ARG A 77 -1.39 7.13 10.20
CA ARG A 77 -0.87 7.14 11.57
C ARG A 77 -0.34 8.50 11.99
N LYS A 78 0.33 9.24 11.11
CA LYS A 78 0.74 10.64 11.38
C LYS A 78 -0.47 11.56 11.62
N LEU A 79 -1.57 11.32 10.90
CA LEU A 79 -2.83 12.07 11.04
C LEU A 79 -3.71 11.57 12.19
N GLY A 80 -3.29 10.52 12.93
CA GLY A 80 -4.09 9.91 14.00
C GLY A 80 -5.37 9.23 13.49
N LYS A 81 -5.41 8.80 12.24
CA LYS A 81 -6.60 8.18 11.61
C LYS A 81 -6.52 6.65 11.69
N PRO A 82 -7.65 5.96 11.96
CA PRO A 82 -7.72 4.52 11.85
C PRO A 82 -7.56 4.07 10.39
N VAL A 83 -6.92 2.93 10.20
CA VAL A 83 -6.58 2.34 8.92
C VAL A 83 -7.01 0.88 8.82
N VAL A 84 -7.69 0.57 7.72
CA VAL A 84 -8.11 -0.79 7.36
C VAL A 84 -7.44 -1.18 6.05
N ALA A 85 -6.75 -2.32 6.04
CA ALA A 85 -6.27 -2.96 4.82
C ALA A 85 -7.23 -4.04 4.36
N ILE A 86 -7.59 -4.04 3.07
CA ILE A 86 -8.36 -5.11 2.43
C ILE A 86 -7.57 -5.60 1.22
N CYS A 87 -6.98 -6.78 1.34
CA CYS A 87 -6.02 -7.31 0.38
C CYS A 87 -6.50 -8.62 -0.24
N GLY A 88 -6.08 -8.91 -1.47
CA GLY A 88 -6.42 -10.17 -2.14
C GLY A 88 -5.94 -11.38 -1.33
N SER A 89 -4.66 -11.44 -1.01
CA SER A 89 -4.08 -12.38 -0.05
C SER A 89 -3.19 -11.67 0.96
N VAL A 90 -3.04 -12.27 2.14
CA VAL A 90 -2.16 -11.78 3.20
C VAL A 90 -1.21 -12.90 3.66
N HIS A 91 0.09 -12.62 3.67
CA HIS A 91 1.13 -13.52 4.14
C HIS A 91 1.95 -12.85 5.25
N GLY A 92 2.21 -13.56 6.36
CA GLY A 92 3.04 -13.02 7.45
C GLY A 92 2.36 -11.94 8.33
N SER A 93 1.07 -12.15 8.67
CA SER A 93 0.18 -11.16 9.31
C SER A 93 0.76 -10.46 10.55
N LYS A 94 1.50 -11.18 11.41
CA LYS A 94 1.96 -10.66 12.72
C LYS A 94 2.81 -9.39 12.64
N THR A 95 3.52 -9.18 11.54
CA THR A 95 4.34 -7.97 11.36
C THR A 95 3.51 -6.80 10.83
N LEU A 96 2.45 -7.09 10.06
CA LEU A 96 1.57 -6.11 9.42
C LEU A 96 0.58 -5.49 10.42
N GLU A 97 0.16 -6.25 11.44
CA GLU A 97 -0.80 -5.82 12.47
C GLU A 97 -0.38 -4.56 13.27
N LYS A 98 0.87 -4.10 13.17
CA LYS A 98 1.33 -2.88 13.85
C LYS A 98 0.94 -1.59 13.15
N ASP A 99 0.83 -1.63 11.82
CA ASP A 99 0.61 -0.43 11.02
C ASP A 99 -0.88 -0.21 10.71
N PHE A 100 -1.68 -1.29 10.75
CA PHE A 100 -3.11 -1.30 10.41
C PHE A 100 -3.95 -1.68 11.63
N ASP A 101 -5.15 -1.10 11.79
CA ASP A 101 -6.08 -1.46 12.86
C ASP A 101 -6.85 -2.74 12.52
N ILE A 102 -7.16 -2.95 11.23
CA ILE A 102 -7.77 -4.17 10.71
C ILE A 102 -7.06 -4.56 9.41
N VAL A 103 -6.76 -5.85 9.26
CA VAL A 103 -6.26 -6.43 8.01
C VAL A 103 -7.20 -7.56 7.58
N LEU A 104 -7.80 -7.41 6.41
CA LEU A 104 -8.69 -8.40 5.80
C LEU A 104 -8.05 -9.03 4.56
N SER A 105 -8.14 -10.35 4.46
CA SER A 105 -7.75 -11.11 3.27
C SER A 105 -9.01 -11.58 2.53
N LEU A 106 -9.04 -11.40 1.21
CA LEU A 106 -10.12 -11.93 0.36
C LEU A 106 -9.99 -13.45 0.21
N VAL A 107 -8.76 -13.95 0.08
CA VAL A 107 -8.43 -15.37 0.12
C VAL A 107 -8.34 -15.82 1.58
N ASP A 108 -9.14 -16.81 1.95
CA ASP A 108 -9.20 -17.42 3.28
C ASP A 108 -9.73 -18.86 3.22
N ASP A 109 -10.05 -19.46 4.37
CA ASP A 109 -10.57 -20.83 4.46
C ASP A 109 -11.89 -21.06 3.70
N LYS A 110 -12.63 -19.98 3.37
CA LYS A 110 -13.93 -20.03 2.68
C LYS A 110 -13.84 -19.59 1.23
N THR A 111 -12.76 -18.95 0.80
CA THR A 111 -12.59 -18.42 -0.55
C THR A 111 -11.16 -18.66 -1.01
N ASP A 112 -11.01 -19.51 -2.03
CA ASP A 112 -9.69 -19.76 -2.63
C ASP A 112 -9.28 -18.64 -3.62
N MET A 113 -8.01 -18.68 -4.04
CA MET A 113 -7.45 -17.69 -4.96
C MET A 113 -8.16 -17.68 -6.33
N GLN A 114 -8.56 -18.83 -6.85
CA GLN A 114 -9.22 -18.93 -8.15
C GLN A 114 -10.61 -18.29 -8.10
N GLN A 115 -11.37 -18.57 -7.04
CA GLN A 115 -12.66 -17.95 -6.77
C GLN A 115 -12.52 -16.44 -6.60
N SER A 116 -11.54 -15.99 -5.80
CA SER A 116 -11.26 -14.57 -5.58
C SER A 116 -10.91 -13.83 -6.88
N MET A 117 -10.16 -14.46 -7.79
CA MET A 117 -9.81 -13.85 -9.08
C MET A 117 -10.92 -13.92 -10.13
N SER A 118 -11.82 -14.90 -10.04
CA SER A 118 -12.92 -15.06 -10.98
C SER A 118 -14.04 -14.03 -10.75
N ASN A 119 -14.34 -13.70 -9.49
CA ASN A 119 -15.38 -12.73 -9.11
C ASN A 119 -14.90 -11.71 -8.05
N PRO A 120 -13.82 -10.95 -8.30
CA PRO A 120 -13.15 -10.14 -7.27
C PRO A 120 -14.06 -9.08 -6.64
N ARG A 121 -14.95 -8.47 -7.44
CA ARG A 121 -15.90 -7.47 -6.95
C ARG A 121 -16.88 -8.05 -5.94
N GLU A 122 -17.41 -9.23 -6.21
CA GLU A 122 -18.40 -9.88 -5.36
C GLU A 122 -17.74 -10.37 -4.06
N VAL A 123 -16.56 -10.99 -4.17
CA VAL A 123 -15.79 -11.45 -3.00
C VAL A 123 -15.40 -10.26 -2.11
N LEU A 124 -14.93 -9.15 -2.69
CA LEU A 124 -14.62 -7.93 -1.95
C LEU A 124 -15.85 -7.38 -1.23
N LYS A 125 -16.99 -7.26 -1.94
CA LYS A 125 -18.23 -6.79 -1.34
C LYS A 125 -18.67 -7.66 -0.17
N ASN A 126 -18.72 -8.98 -0.37
CA ASN A 126 -19.14 -9.92 0.66
C ASN A 126 -18.21 -9.87 1.88
N LYS A 127 -16.89 -9.71 1.66
CA LYS A 127 -15.91 -9.56 2.74
C LYS A 127 -16.20 -8.29 3.55
N VAL A 128 -16.34 -7.15 2.88
CA VAL A 128 -16.65 -5.86 3.54
C VAL A 128 -17.95 -5.95 4.31
N ASP A 129 -19.02 -6.48 3.69
CA ASP A 129 -20.33 -6.63 4.32
C ASP A 129 -20.24 -7.50 5.59
N SER A 130 -19.48 -8.60 5.55
CA SER A 130 -19.28 -9.49 6.70
C SER A 130 -18.49 -8.88 7.86
N CYS A 131 -17.63 -7.90 7.57
CA CYS A 131 -16.78 -7.22 8.56
C CYS A 131 -17.26 -5.80 8.89
N ARG A 132 -18.40 -5.37 8.34
CA ARG A 132 -18.86 -3.98 8.39
C ARG A 132 -18.96 -3.43 9.81
N GLN A 133 -19.58 -4.17 10.73
CA GLN A 133 -19.73 -3.75 12.12
C GLN A 133 -18.38 -3.52 12.82
N MET A 134 -17.41 -4.40 12.55
CA MET A 134 -16.06 -4.29 13.09
C MET A 134 -15.33 -3.04 12.54
N ILE A 135 -15.54 -2.73 11.26
CA ILE A 135 -14.97 -1.52 10.63
C ILE A 135 -15.62 -0.26 11.19
N GLU A 136 -16.95 -0.22 11.31
CA GLU A 136 -17.69 0.94 11.81
C GLU A 136 -17.32 1.28 13.27
N GLN A 137 -16.96 0.29 14.08
CA GLN A 137 -16.49 0.51 15.46
C GLN A 137 -15.20 1.33 15.59
N LEU A 138 -14.42 1.51 14.51
CA LEU A 138 -13.19 2.31 14.55
C LEU A 138 -13.43 3.82 14.56
N VAL A 139 -14.64 4.26 14.21
CA VAL A 139 -15.00 5.68 14.07
C VAL A 139 -16.15 6.14 14.97
N LEU A 140 -16.58 5.27 15.89
CA LEU A 140 -17.58 5.54 16.92
C LEU A 140 -16.89 5.95 18.23
#